data_AF-A0A382IGG2-F1
#
_entry.id   AF-A0A382IGG2-F1
#
_cell.length_a   1.000
_cell.length_b   1.000
_cell.length_c   1.000
_cell.angle_alpha   90.00
_cell.angle_beta   90.00
_cell.angle_gamma   90.00
#
_symmetry.space_group_name_H-M   'P 1'
#
loop_
_entity.id
_entity.type
_entity.pdbx_description
1 polymer ?
#
loop_
_entity_poly.entity_id
_entity_poly.type
_entity_poly.pdbx_seq_one_letter_code
_entity_poly.pdbx_strand_id
1 'polypeptide(L)'
;MKNSLLKSLLERRIPHIIGSYIIAGSSLILFIDWLVVRYHFPPYYVTLLLFGILSIIPSVCILAYFHGAPGKDEWTKIEKIGIPVNILFIALIGLIGYYNDYWVVSNQSSDNKPRELENLYIAPIKSDINFEEVKNIFPDNFDKDLPINELTYIELDKKEKEDLYQSILSSSIPFLGDYFYYLTQDEMIELLGEKGLTPPKFNLDYDLALFNNYIKETPNDIWDVLLDNIDNSSIEFQIHTELKHMLYLNVIKIEPTFNGNNLLVIATIQHFEGKFEKTIEDFVKYNLFEDYEDYIIKMKDGYFSTTHWDSDQYFLLSNNKTFPIELAGELHQPLKEYVDRRNPGTDFDIIITSLNDDNVVFSFTDSKKYLKVGSELGIYRYYSTDFGEGWDKDGLNKRINDLEIFKQKIDEGPNSDDYNKFYDKTNNEWSNIE
;
A
#
# COMPACT_ATOMS: atom_id res chain seq x y z
N MET A 1 -27.55 47.93 28.48
CA MET A 1 -27.91 46.62 27.88
C MET A 1 -26.71 46.12 27.09
N LYS A 2 -26.06 45.03 27.51
CA LYS A 2 -24.97 44.41 26.73
C LYS A 2 -25.61 43.72 25.52
N ASN A 3 -25.48 44.27 24.33
CA ASN A 3 -25.68 43.48 23.12
C ASN A 3 -24.65 42.34 23.18
N SER A 4 -25.11 41.08 23.22
CA SER A 4 -24.19 39.95 23.15
C SER A 4 -23.45 40.03 21.82
N LEU A 5 -22.15 39.70 21.82
CA LEU A 5 -21.32 39.69 20.61
C LEU A 5 -22.02 38.93 19.47
N LEU A 6 -22.69 37.83 19.79
CA LEU A 6 -23.51 37.04 18.88
C LEU A 6 -24.58 37.87 18.14
N LYS A 7 -25.31 38.73 18.86
CA LYS A 7 -26.36 39.57 18.27
C LYS A 7 -25.76 40.56 17.26
N SER A 8 -24.61 41.14 17.58
CA SER A 8 -23.91 42.04 16.67
C SER A 8 -23.39 41.33 15.41
N LEU A 9 -22.87 40.10 15.54
CA LEU A 9 -22.41 39.32 14.40
C LEU A 9 -23.56 38.92 13.46
N LEU A 10 -24.73 38.59 14.03
CA LEU A 10 -25.95 38.25 13.29
C LEU A 10 -26.54 39.47 12.57
N GLU A 11 -26.61 40.62 13.23
CA GLU A 11 -27.07 41.88 12.62
C GLU A 11 -26.21 42.30 11.42
N ARG A 12 -24.90 42.00 11.48
CA ARG A 12 -23.93 42.23 10.40
C ARG A 12 -23.88 41.08 9.37
N ARG A 13 -24.77 40.09 9.45
CA ARG A 13 -24.89 38.97 8.50
C ARG A 13 -23.60 38.17 8.29
N ILE A 14 -22.66 38.22 9.23
CA ILE A 14 -21.34 37.58 9.10
C ILE A 14 -21.48 36.06 8.87
N PRO A 15 -22.32 35.31 9.61
CA PRO A 15 -22.49 33.88 9.35
C PRO A 15 -23.02 33.57 7.95
N HIS A 16 -23.88 34.43 7.39
CA HIS A 16 -24.41 34.23 6.05
C HIS A 16 -23.35 34.49 4.98
N ILE A 17 -22.52 35.53 5.15
CA ILE A 17 -21.43 35.87 4.21
C ILE A 17 -20.33 34.81 4.25
N ILE A 18 -19.95 34.34 5.44
CA ILE A 18 -18.98 33.26 5.59
C ILE A 18 -19.56 31.96 5.03
N GLY A 19 -20.83 31.65 5.32
CA GLY A 19 -21.50 30.47 4.78
C GLY A 19 -21.56 30.46 3.25
N SER A 20 -21.92 31.58 2.62
CA SER A 20 -21.93 31.70 1.16
C SER A 20 -20.53 31.62 0.57
N TYR A 21 -19.52 32.20 1.23
CA TYR A 21 -18.12 32.09 0.83
C TYR A 21 -17.64 30.64 0.87
N ILE A 22 -17.97 29.88 1.93
CA ILE A 22 -17.63 28.46 2.02
C ILE A 22 -18.31 27.67 0.91
N ILE A 23 -19.60 27.88 0.65
CA ILE A 23 -20.33 27.17 -0.42
C ILE A 23 -19.71 27.47 -1.79
N ALA A 24 -19.43 28.75 -2.08
CA ALA A 24 -18.81 29.15 -3.35
C ALA A 24 -17.38 28.59 -3.48
N GLY A 25 -16.59 28.65 -2.41
CA GLY A 25 -15.24 28.09 -2.34
C GLY A 25 -15.24 26.58 -2.58
N SER A 26 -16.08 25.83 -1.87
CA SER A 26 -16.23 24.39 -2.06
C SER A 26 -16.70 24.03 -3.48
N SER A 27 -17.62 24.82 -4.05
CA SER A 27 -18.07 24.62 -5.43
C SER A 27 -16.94 24.81 -6.43
N LEU A 28 -16.07 25.80 -6.21
CA LEU A 28 -14.88 26.01 -7.05
C LEU A 28 -13.86 24.87 -6.89
N ILE A 29 -13.65 24.38 -5.66
CA ILE A 29 -12.80 23.21 -5.39
C ILE A 29 -13.29 22.01 -6.20
N LEU A 30 -14.57 21.66 -6.11
CA LEU A 30 -15.16 20.54 -6.85
C LEU A 30 -15.04 20.72 -8.37
N PHE A 31 -15.19 21.96 -8.86
CA PHE A 31 -15.01 22.24 -10.28
C PHE A 31 -13.56 22.05 -10.74
N ILE A 32 -12.58 22.52 -9.97
CA ILE A 32 -11.16 22.32 -10.28
C ILE A 32 -10.78 20.85 -10.16
N ASP A 33 -11.27 20.14 -9.15
CA ASP A 33 -11.08 18.70 -8.98
C ASP A 33 -11.62 17.92 -10.19
N TRP A 34 -12.82 18.27 -10.66
CA TRP A 34 -13.37 17.73 -11.90
C TRP A 34 -12.46 18.01 -13.12
N LEU A 35 -11.84 19.19 -13.20
CA LEU A 35 -10.87 19.49 -14.27
C LEU A 35 -9.58 18.66 -14.16
N VAL A 36 -9.09 18.43 -12.94
CA VAL A 36 -7.93 17.56 -12.67
C VAL A 36 -8.22 16.15 -13.17
N VAL A 37 -9.35 15.57 -12.76
CA VAL A 37 -9.75 14.21 -13.17
C VAL A 37 -10.03 14.12 -14.67
N ARG A 38 -10.74 15.10 -15.25
CA ARG A 38 -11.23 15.02 -16.63
C ARG A 38 -10.20 15.44 -17.68
N TYR A 39 -9.36 16.41 -17.37
CA TYR A 39 -8.42 17.03 -18.32
C TYR A 39 -6.97 16.89 -17.90
N HIS A 40 -6.66 16.09 -16.87
CA HIS A 40 -5.31 15.82 -16.38
C HIS A 40 -4.56 17.12 -16.01
N PHE A 41 -5.28 18.07 -15.41
CA PHE A 41 -4.63 19.25 -14.83
C PHE A 41 -3.79 18.82 -13.62
N PRO A 42 -2.69 19.53 -13.29
CA PRO A 42 -1.87 19.18 -12.15
C PRO A 42 -2.68 19.08 -10.84
N PRO A 43 -2.59 17.95 -10.09
CA PRO A 43 -3.41 17.71 -8.89
C PRO A 43 -3.23 18.76 -7.80
N TYR A 44 -2.02 19.34 -7.69
CA TYR A 44 -1.70 20.38 -6.71
C TYR A 44 -2.52 21.67 -6.88
N TYR A 45 -3.25 21.85 -7.98
CA TYR A 45 -4.19 22.96 -8.15
C TYR A 45 -5.33 22.90 -7.14
N VAL A 46 -5.82 21.71 -6.79
CA VAL A 46 -6.87 21.53 -5.76
C VAL A 46 -6.33 21.97 -4.40
N THR A 47 -5.11 21.54 -4.05
CA THR A 47 -4.42 21.91 -2.80
C THR A 47 -4.17 23.42 -2.70
N LEU A 48 -3.67 24.04 -3.78
CA LEU A 48 -3.46 25.49 -3.86
C LEU A 48 -4.78 26.26 -3.68
N LEU A 49 -5.85 25.78 -4.32
CA LEU A 49 -7.15 26.43 -4.24
C LEU A 49 -7.73 26.32 -2.82
N LEU A 50 -7.62 25.16 -2.18
CA LEU A 50 -8.01 24.96 -0.79
C LEU A 50 -7.24 25.89 0.15
N PHE A 51 -5.91 25.95 0.02
CA PHE A 51 -5.07 26.86 0.78
C PHE A 51 -5.50 28.32 0.58
N GLY A 52 -5.71 28.75 -0.67
CA GLY A 52 -6.15 30.10 -0.99
C GLY A 52 -7.50 30.45 -0.37
N ILE A 53 -8.49 29.56 -0.51
CA ILE A 53 -9.84 29.77 0.03
C ILE A 53 -9.80 29.89 1.56
N LEU A 54 -9.08 28.99 2.24
CA LEU A 54 -8.95 29.02 3.71
C LEU A 54 -8.19 30.26 4.19
N SER A 55 -7.11 30.61 3.50
CA SER A 55 -6.24 31.72 3.92
C SER A 55 -6.87 33.08 3.67
N ILE A 56 -7.85 33.19 2.77
CA ILE A 56 -8.60 34.44 2.52
C ILE A 56 -9.69 34.68 3.59
N ILE A 57 -10.09 33.66 4.37
CA ILE A 57 -11.15 33.77 5.40
C ILE A 57 -10.97 34.98 6.34
N PRO A 58 -9.78 35.30 6.88
CA PRO A 58 -9.59 36.48 7.73
C PRO A 58 -10.01 37.78 7.04
N SER A 59 -9.69 37.96 5.75
CA SER A 59 -10.12 39.13 4.97
C SER A 59 -11.63 39.14 4.75
N VAL A 60 -12.24 37.98 4.49
CA VAL A 60 -13.71 37.86 4.36
C VAL A 60 -14.39 38.22 5.68
N CYS A 61 -13.86 37.78 6.82
CA CYS A 61 -14.37 38.14 8.14
C CYS A 61 -14.28 39.65 8.40
N ILE A 62 -13.18 40.29 8.04
CA ILE A 62 -12.99 41.74 8.17
C ILE A 62 -14.04 42.48 7.32
N LEU A 63 -14.18 42.13 6.05
CA LEU A 63 -15.16 42.75 5.15
C LEU A 63 -16.60 42.52 5.62
N ALA A 64 -16.94 41.29 6.00
CA ALA A 64 -18.26 40.96 6.52
C ALA A 64 -18.58 41.74 7.81
N TYR A 65 -17.57 41.97 8.66
CA TYR A 65 -17.75 42.74 9.88
C TYR A 65 -18.02 44.21 9.59
N PHE A 66 -17.26 44.87 8.73
CA PHE A 66 -17.42 46.32 8.49
C PHE A 66 -18.52 46.68 7.49
N HIS A 67 -18.73 45.85 6.46
CA HIS A 67 -19.66 46.11 5.34
C HIS A 67 -20.90 45.20 5.32
N GLY A 68 -21.05 44.29 6.30
CA GLY A 68 -22.23 43.42 6.37
C GLY A 68 -23.48 44.08 6.96
N ALA A 69 -23.37 45.29 7.52
CA ALA A 69 -24.50 46.07 8.04
C ALA A 69 -25.06 47.03 6.97
N PRO A 70 -26.39 47.23 6.88
CA PRO A 70 -26.97 48.21 5.94
C PRO A 70 -26.58 49.66 6.31
N GLY A 71 -25.91 50.38 5.40
CA GLY A 71 -25.50 51.77 5.63
C GLY A 71 -24.55 52.30 4.55
N LYS A 72 -24.03 53.52 4.74
CA LYS A 72 -22.92 54.03 3.91
C LYS A 72 -21.62 53.41 4.41
N ASP A 73 -20.92 52.77 3.49
CA ASP A 73 -19.71 52.00 3.75
C ASP A 73 -18.46 52.84 3.48
N GLU A 74 -17.77 53.25 4.55
CA GLU A 74 -16.44 53.82 4.46
C GLU A 74 -15.39 52.80 4.84
N TRP A 75 -14.30 52.74 4.08
CA TRP A 75 -13.19 51.86 4.36
C TRP A 75 -12.47 52.26 5.66
N THR A 76 -12.46 51.34 6.62
CA THR A 76 -11.76 51.52 7.89
C THR A 76 -10.25 51.34 7.75
N LYS A 77 -9.51 51.82 8.75
CA LYS A 77 -8.06 51.58 8.82
C LYS A 77 -7.72 50.08 8.93
N ILE A 78 -8.59 49.30 9.57
CA ILE A 78 -8.40 47.85 9.74
C ILE A 78 -8.50 47.15 8.37
N GLU A 79 -9.46 47.54 7.52
CA GLU A 79 -9.59 46.97 6.17
C GLU A 79 -8.42 47.34 5.27
N LYS A 80 -8.01 48.61 5.30
CA LYS A 80 -6.89 49.12 4.49
C LYS A 80 -5.53 48.51 4.85
N ILE A 81 -5.39 47.91 6.03
CA ILE A 81 -4.15 47.28 6.49
C ILE A 81 -4.31 45.76 6.50
N GLY A 82 -5.34 45.24 7.15
CA GLY A 82 -5.55 43.81 7.37
C GLY A 82 -5.78 43.04 6.08
N ILE A 83 -6.53 43.59 5.11
CA ILE A 83 -6.75 42.91 3.83
C ILE A 83 -5.44 42.83 3.03
N PRO A 84 -4.71 43.94 2.77
CA PRO A 84 -3.42 43.85 2.08
C PRO A 84 -2.39 42.96 2.79
N VAL A 85 -2.31 43.01 4.13
CA VAL A 85 -1.40 42.14 4.90
C VAL A 85 -1.74 40.66 4.70
N ASN A 86 -3.03 40.29 4.73
CA ASN A 86 -3.43 38.91 4.48
C ASN A 86 -3.10 38.47 3.05
N ILE A 87 -3.34 39.33 2.05
CA ILE A 87 -2.98 39.03 0.65
C ILE A 87 -1.47 38.86 0.47
N LEU A 88 -0.66 39.72 1.12
CA LEU A 88 0.79 39.58 1.10
C LEU A 88 1.26 38.30 1.78
N PHE A 89 0.64 37.92 2.90
CA PHE A 89 0.92 36.66 3.58
C PHE A 89 0.62 35.45 2.69
N ILE A 90 -0.56 35.43 2.06
CA ILE A 90 -0.95 34.37 1.11
C ILE A 90 0.04 34.29 -0.04
N ALA A 91 0.41 35.43 -0.63
CA ALA A 91 1.37 35.48 -1.73
C ALA A 91 2.75 34.97 -1.31
N LEU A 92 3.23 35.35 -0.12
CA LEU A 92 4.53 34.93 0.40
C LEU A 92 4.57 33.42 0.66
N ILE A 93 3.56 32.88 1.36
CA ILE A 93 3.47 31.43 1.63
C ILE A 93 3.28 30.66 0.33
N GLY A 94 2.47 31.18 -0.60
CA GLY A 94 2.31 30.64 -1.94
C GLY A 94 3.64 30.54 -2.69
N LEU A 95 4.44 31.60 -2.68
CA LEU A 95 5.77 31.67 -3.29
C LEU A 95 6.77 30.70 -2.62
N ILE A 96 6.80 30.67 -1.28
CA ILE A 96 7.66 29.76 -0.53
C ILE A 96 7.29 28.31 -0.86
N GLY A 97 6.00 27.96 -0.81
CA GLY A 97 5.57 26.61 -1.13
C GLY A 97 5.79 26.24 -2.60
N TYR A 98 5.73 27.20 -3.53
CA TYR A 98 6.07 26.97 -4.93
C TYR A 98 7.57 26.73 -5.13
N TYR A 99 8.42 27.52 -4.48
CA TYR A 99 9.87 27.38 -4.58
C TYR A 99 10.40 26.09 -3.92
N ASN A 100 9.70 25.59 -2.89
CA ASN A 100 10.09 24.38 -2.16
C ASN A 100 9.22 23.15 -2.51
N ASP A 101 8.44 23.21 -3.59
CA ASP A 101 7.56 22.14 -4.06
C ASP A 101 6.55 21.60 -3.02
N TYR A 102 6.21 22.37 -1.97
CA TYR A 102 5.28 21.94 -0.91
C TYR A 102 3.84 21.73 -1.39
N TRP A 103 3.46 22.38 -2.49
CA TRP A 103 2.13 22.22 -3.07
C TRP A 103 2.04 20.95 -3.91
N VAL A 104 3.18 20.50 -4.45
CA VAL A 104 3.29 19.22 -5.13
C VAL A 104 3.17 18.17 -4.05
N VAL A 105 1.95 17.67 -3.84
CA VAL A 105 1.75 16.38 -3.18
C VAL A 105 2.53 15.41 -4.06
N SER A 106 3.64 14.91 -3.55
CA SER A 106 4.50 13.98 -4.26
C SER A 106 3.77 12.64 -4.39
N ASN A 107 2.80 12.58 -5.28
CA ASN A 107 2.51 11.32 -5.94
C ASN A 107 3.65 11.17 -6.94
N GLN A 108 4.55 10.26 -6.62
CA GLN A 108 5.70 9.84 -7.41
C GLN A 108 7.00 10.62 -7.17
N SER A 109 7.91 9.93 -6.48
CA SER A 109 9.28 9.69 -6.95
C SER A 109 9.62 10.39 -8.26
N SER A 110 10.58 11.31 -8.19
CA SER A 110 11.26 11.90 -9.33
C SER A 110 12.08 10.85 -10.10
N ASP A 111 11.38 9.99 -10.83
CA ASP A 111 11.92 9.13 -11.88
C ASP A 111 10.90 9.19 -13.03
N ASN A 112 11.26 9.86 -14.12
CA ASN A 112 10.43 10.01 -15.32
C ASN A 112 10.28 8.70 -16.11
N LYS A 113 9.64 7.70 -15.49
CA LYS A 113 8.76 6.76 -16.17
C LYS A 113 7.46 6.76 -15.37
N PRO A 114 6.29 7.06 -15.97
CA PRO A 114 5.04 6.85 -15.25
C PRO A 114 5.03 5.41 -14.76
N ARG A 115 4.81 5.20 -13.45
CA ARG A 115 4.53 3.87 -12.93
C ARG A 115 3.36 3.34 -13.75
N GLU A 116 3.59 2.33 -14.57
CA GLU A 116 2.48 1.61 -15.20
C GLU A 116 1.71 0.97 -14.05
N LEU A 117 0.53 1.53 -13.76
CA LEU A 117 -0.37 0.99 -12.76
C LEU A 117 -0.71 -0.43 -13.20
N GLU A 118 -0.35 -1.41 -12.37
CA GLU A 118 -0.76 -2.78 -12.60
C GLU A 118 -2.24 -2.95 -12.24
N ASN A 119 -2.88 -3.94 -12.86
CA ASN A 119 -4.27 -4.24 -12.61
C ASN A 119 -4.40 -5.14 -11.36
N LEU A 120 -5.25 -4.73 -10.42
CA LEU A 120 -5.78 -5.59 -9.37
C LEU A 120 -7.22 -5.94 -9.72
N TYR A 121 -7.45 -7.18 -10.12
CA TYR A 121 -8.78 -7.63 -10.45
C TYR A 121 -9.59 -7.95 -9.19
N ILE A 122 -10.79 -7.37 -9.07
CA ILE A 122 -11.71 -7.64 -7.97
C ILE A 122 -12.79 -8.62 -8.43
N ALA A 123 -12.64 -9.87 -8.02
CA ALA A 123 -13.52 -10.96 -8.40
C ALA A 123 -14.94 -10.79 -7.83
N PRO A 124 -15.99 -11.24 -8.53
CA PRO A 124 -17.33 -11.30 -7.98
C PRO A 124 -17.37 -12.08 -6.67
N ILE A 125 -18.19 -11.62 -5.73
CA ILE A 125 -18.36 -12.28 -4.44
C ILE A 125 -18.84 -13.72 -4.65
N LYS A 126 -18.14 -14.65 -4.01
CA LYS A 126 -18.58 -16.02 -3.83
C LYS A 126 -19.24 -16.18 -2.48
N SER A 127 -20.07 -17.21 -2.38
CA SER A 127 -20.71 -17.61 -1.16
C SER A 127 -20.90 -19.10 -1.23
N ASP A 128 -19.83 -19.82 -0.95
CA ASP A 128 -19.81 -21.27 -0.89
C ASP A 128 -19.61 -21.67 0.57
N ILE A 129 -20.51 -22.52 1.08
CA ILE A 129 -20.46 -23.03 2.46
C ILE A 129 -19.71 -24.37 2.57
N ASN A 130 -19.31 -24.98 1.46
CA ASN A 130 -18.62 -26.28 1.43
C ASN A 130 -17.16 -26.20 1.91
N PHE A 131 -16.77 -25.07 2.51
CA PHE A 131 -15.63 -24.99 3.41
C PHE A 131 -15.98 -25.81 4.67
N GLU A 132 -15.92 -27.14 4.53
CA GLU A 132 -16.72 -28.17 5.25
C GLU A 132 -16.78 -28.01 6.77
N GLU A 133 -15.79 -27.39 7.40
CA GLU A 133 -15.91 -26.96 8.78
C GLU A 133 -15.10 -25.67 8.94
N VAL A 134 -15.72 -24.48 8.77
CA VAL A 134 -15.12 -23.17 9.16
C VAL A 134 -14.37 -23.25 10.51
N LYS A 135 -14.83 -24.15 11.39
CA LYS A 135 -14.20 -24.61 12.64
C LYS A 135 -12.81 -25.22 12.53
N ASN A 136 -12.60 -26.17 11.61
CA ASN A 136 -11.32 -26.87 11.47
C ASN A 136 -10.29 -26.00 10.78
N ILE A 137 -10.73 -25.02 9.98
CA ILE A 137 -9.83 -24.17 9.23
C ILE A 137 -9.06 -23.21 10.16
N PHE A 138 -9.61 -22.78 11.32
CA PHE A 138 -8.96 -21.75 12.16
C PHE A 138 -9.21 -21.84 13.67
N PRO A 139 -8.48 -22.69 14.42
CA PRO A 139 -8.50 -22.64 15.89
C PRO A 139 -7.83 -21.39 16.49
N ASP A 140 -6.89 -20.75 15.78
CA ASP A 140 -6.01 -19.71 16.36
C ASP A 140 -6.14 -18.28 15.76
N ASN A 141 -6.73 -18.12 14.57
CA ASN A 141 -6.82 -16.83 13.86
C ASN A 141 -8.18 -16.13 13.96
N PHE A 142 -9.22 -16.82 14.44
CA PHE A 142 -10.47 -16.17 14.80
C PHE A 142 -10.40 -15.57 16.19
N ASP A 143 -11.30 -14.62 16.46
CA ASP A 143 -11.64 -14.28 17.83
C ASP A 143 -11.94 -15.60 18.57
N LYS A 144 -11.11 -15.94 19.57
CA LYS A 144 -11.21 -17.20 20.32
C LYS A 144 -12.57 -17.36 20.99
N ASP A 145 -13.31 -16.27 21.10
CA ASP A 145 -14.66 -16.20 21.65
C ASP A 145 -15.76 -16.51 20.62
N LEU A 146 -15.45 -16.74 19.34
CA LEU A 146 -16.46 -17.09 18.33
C LEU A 146 -17.01 -18.51 18.57
N PRO A 147 -18.31 -18.69 18.83
CA PRO A 147 -18.88 -20.00 19.11
C PRO A 147 -19.19 -20.73 17.80
N ILE A 148 -18.16 -21.14 17.06
CA ILE A 148 -18.27 -21.69 15.70
C ILE A 148 -19.28 -22.86 15.61
N ASN A 149 -19.36 -23.70 16.65
CA ASN A 149 -20.28 -24.84 16.72
C ASN A 149 -21.75 -24.45 16.95
N GLU A 150 -22.02 -23.21 17.36
CA GLU A 150 -23.35 -22.68 17.64
C GLU A 150 -23.89 -21.81 16.49
N LEU A 151 -23.06 -21.56 15.47
CA LEU A 151 -23.40 -20.77 14.30
C LEU A 151 -23.90 -21.65 13.15
N THR A 152 -24.93 -21.16 12.48
CA THR A 152 -25.44 -21.66 11.21
C THR A 152 -24.89 -20.79 10.09
N TYR A 153 -24.36 -21.43 9.05
CA TYR A 153 -23.79 -20.80 7.88
C TYR A 153 -24.79 -20.84 6.73
N ILE A 154 -25.05 -19.69 6.12
CA ILE A 154 -26.06 -19.52 5.08
C ILE A 154 -25.42 -18.87 3.87
N GLU A 155 -25.61 -19.46 2.70
CA GLU A 155 -25.18 -18.86 1.45
C GLU A 155 -25.97 -17.59 1.13
N LEU A 156 -25.29 -16.56 0.63
CA LEU A 156 -25.90 -15.35 0.11
C LEU A 156 -26.57 -15.63 -1.22
N ASP A 157 -27.76 -15.07 -1.38
CA ASP A 157 -28.46 -15.09 -2.66
C ASP A 157 -27.74 -14.23 -3.71
N LYS A 158 -28.20 -14.33 -4.97
CA LYS A 158 -27.60 -13.60 -6.08
C LYS A 158 -27.63 -12.08 -5.86
N LYS A 159 -28.72 -11.55 -5.35
CA LYS A 159 -28.91 -10.11 -5.14
C LYS A 159 -28.04 -9.61 -3.99
N GLU A 160 -27.96 -10.37 -2.89
CA GLU A 160 -27.10 -10.03 -1.76
C GLU A 160 -25.63 -9.93 -2.19
N LYS A 161 -25.16 -10.86 -3.02
CA LYS A 161 -23.80 -10.80 -3.59
C LYS A 161 -23.58 -9.60 -4.50
N GLU A 162 -24.55 -9.29 -5.37
CA GLU A 162 -24.48 -8.12 -6.25
C GLU A 162 -24.46 -6.81 -5.46
N ASP A 163 -25.35 -6.67 -4.46
CA ASP A 163 -25.43 -5.49 -3.60
C ASP A 163 -24.13 -5.28 -2.81
N LEU A 164 -23.55 -6.35 -2.26
CA LEU A 164 -22.26 -6.27 -1.58
C LEU A 164 -21.12 -5.95 -2.55
N TYR A 165 -21.09 -6.52 -3.75
CA TYR A 165 -20.06 -6.21 -4.74
C TYR A 165 -20.09 -4.72 -5.11
N GLN A 166 -21.28 -4.16 -5.36
CA GLN A 166 -21.45 -2.73 -5.62
C GLN A 166 -21.02 -1.86 -4.42
N SER A 167 -21.23 -2.36 -3.19
CA SER A 167 -20.77 -1.67 -1.98
C SER A 167 -19.24 -1.59 -1.90
N ILE A 168 -18.51 -2.61 -2.35
CA ILE A 168 -17.04 -2.60 -2.43
C ILE A 168 -16.57 -1.57 -3.46
N LEU A 169 -17.17 -1.58 -4.65
CA LEU A 169 -16.78 -0.65 -5.72
C LEU A 169 -16.97 0.81 -5.31
N SER A 170 -18.09 1.11 -4.65
CA SER A 170 -18.45 2.48 -4.26
C SER A 170 -17.80 2.96 -2.97
N SER A 171 -17.45 2.04 -2.05
CA SER A 171 -17.10 2.39 -0.67
C SER A 171 -15.82 1.74 -0.14
N SER A 172 -15.27 0.72 -0.79
CA SER A 172 -13.95 0.17 -0.42
C SER A 172 -12.84 0.73 -1.30
N ILE A 173 -12.99 0.63 -2.63
CA ILE A 173 -11.98 1.04 -3.61
C ILE A 173 -11.47 2.49 -3.38
N PRO A 174 -12.34 3.49 -3.13
CA PRO A 174 -11.87 4.86 -2.93
C PRO A 174 -10.91 5.03 -1.73
N PHE A 175 -10.91 4.10 -0.77
CA PHE A 175 -10.04 4.11 0.41
C PHE A 175 -8.79 3.25 0.26
N LEU A 176 -8.75 2.36 -0.74
CA LEU A 176 -7.58 1.52 -1.00
C LEU A 176 -6.41 2.30 -1.63
N GLY A 177 -6.66 3.50 -2.16
CA GLY A 177 -5.62 4.36 -2.75
C GLY A 177 -5.36 4.06 -4.23
N ASP A 178 -4.43 4.80 -4.83
CA ASP A 178 -4.09 4.74 -6.26
C ASP A 178 -2.91 3.79 -6.57
N TYR A 179 -2.74 2.73 -5.76
CA TYR A 179 -1.65 1.76 -5.93
C TYR A 179 -1.84 0.86 -7.16
N PHE A 180 -3.09 0.59 -7.53
CA PHE A 180 -3.50 -0.28 -8.63
C PHE A 180 -4.57 0.38 -9.48
N TYR A 181 -4.69 -0.10 -10.73
CA TYR A 181 -5.94 0.01 -11.46
C TYR A 181 -6.87 -1.12 -11.00
N TYR A 182 -7.98 -0.80 -10.33
CA TYR A 182 -8.93 -1.79 -9.85
C TYR A 182 -9.81 -2.25 -11.01
N LEU A 183 -9.53 -3.44 -11.52
CA LEU A 183 -10.24 -4.03 -12.66
C LEU A 183 -11.48 -4.77 -12.16
N THR A 184 -12.65 -4.34 -12.61
CA THR A 184 -13.93 -4.97 -12.28
C THR A 184 -14.23 -6.17 -13.18
N GLN A 185 -15.23 -6.97 -12.80
CA GLN A 185 -15.72 -8.08 -13.62
C GLN A 185 -16.15 -7.63 -15.02
N ASP A 186 -16.88 -6.53 -15.13
CA ASP A 186 -17.45 -6.07 -16.39
C ASP A 186 -16.35 -5.59 -17.35
N GLU A 187 -15.37 -4.83 -16.84
CA GLU A 187 -14.21 -4.39 -17.60
C GLU A 187 -13.34 -5.58 -18.05
N MET A 188 -13.17 -6.57 -17.18
CA MET A 188 -12.44 -7.79 -17.52
C MET A 188 -13.15 -8.55 -18.67
N ILE A 189 -14.48 -8.68 -18.61
CA ILE A 189 -15.28 -9.31 -19.69
C ILE A 189 -15.11 -8.54 -21.00
N GLU A 190 -15.12 -7.20 -20.96
CA GLU A 190 -14.91 -6.36 -22.14
C GLU A 190 -13.52 -6.58 -22.73
N LEU A 191 -12.46 -6.53 -21.91
CA LEU A 191 -11.07 -6.77 -22.32
C LEU A 191 -10.85 -8.15 -22.96
N LEU A 192 -11.45 -9.19 -22.40
CA LEU A 192 -11.40 -10.53 -23.00
C LEU A 192 -12.23 -10.60 -24.28
N GLY A 193 -13.40 -9.97 -24.30
CA GLY A 193 -14.27 -9.90 -25.47
C GLY A 193 -13.58 -9.26 -26.67
N GLU A 194 -12.80 -8.19 -26.46
CA GLU A 194 -11.97 -7.57 -27.50
C GLU A 194 -10.92 -8.52 -28.08
N LYS A 195 -10.39 -9.42 -27.25
CA LYS A 195 -9.44 -10.48 -27.66
C LYS A 195 -10.14 -11.72 -28.24
N GLY A 196 -11.47 -11.73 -28.33
CA GLY A 196 -12.26 -12.90 -28.75
C GLY A 196 -12.21 -14.06 -27.75
N LEU A 197 -11.89 -13.77 -26.50
CA LEU A 197 -11.78 -14.73 -25.41
C LEU A 197 -13.01 -14.68 -24.51
N THR A 198 -13.31 -15.80 -23.87
CA THR A 198 -14.27 -15.87 -22.76
C THR A 198 -13.53 -16.25 -21.49
N PRO A 199 -13.82 -15.59 -20.35
CA PRO A 199 -13.16 -15.95 -19.11
C PRO A 199 -13.45 -17.43 -18.75
N PRO A 200 -12.44 -18.17 -18.27
CA PRO A 200 -12.67 -19.47 -17.64
C PRO A 200 -13.69 -19.34 -16.49
N LYS A 201 -14.29 -20.46 -16.11
CA LYS A 201 -15.14 -20.45 -14.91
C LYS A 201 -14.27 -20.23 -13.68
N PHE A 202 -14.64 -19.22 -12.89
CA PHE A 202 -14.07 -18.97 -11.58
C PHE A 202 -14.74 -19.87 -10.53
N ASN A 203 -13.98 -20.71 -9.83
CA ASN A 203 -14.39 -21.48 -8.64
C ASN A 203 -13.40 -21.28 -7.48
N LEU A 204 -13.68 -21.94 -6.34
CA LEU A 204 -12.86 -21.89 -5.13
C LEU A 204 -12.20 -23.25 -4.84
N ASP A 205 -12.07 -24.13 -5.84
CA ASP A 205 -11.69 -25.54 -5.62
C ASP A 205 -10.24 -25.64 -5.12
N TYR A 206 -9.33 -24.85 -5.69
CA TYR A 206 -7.96 -24.76 -5.21
C TYR A 206 -7.89 -24.25 -3.76
N ASP A 207 -8.62 -23.19 -3.45
CA ASP A 207 -8.61 -22.58 -2.13
C ASP A 207 -9.16 -23.57 -1.08
N LEU A 208 -10.26 -24.28 -1.41
CA LEU A 208 -10.80 -25.38 -0.62
C LEU A 208 -9.77 -26.50 -0.40
N ALA A 209 -9.07 -26.91 -1.46
CA ALA A 209 -8.04 -27.94 -1.37
C ALA A 209 -6.85 -27.49 -0.49
N LEU A 210 -6.45 -26.23 -0.61
CA LEU A 210 -5.40 -25.61 0.20
C LEU A 210 -5.80 -25.58 1.67
N PHE A 211 -7.03 -25.16 1.98
CA PHE A 211 -7.57 -25.19 3.35
C PHE A 211 -7.59 -26.60 3.92
N ASN A 212 -8.10 -27.56 3.16
CA ASN A 212 -8.10 -28.96 3.55
C ASN A 212 -6.69 -29.52 3.76
N ASN A 213 -5.67 -28.95 3.10
CA ASN A 213 -4.28 -29.36 3.29
C ASN A 213 -3.69 -28.86 4.61
N TYR A 214 -3.95 -27.60 4.98
CA TYR A 214 -3.42 -27.01 6.22
C TYR A 214 -3.91 -27.69 7.50
N ILE A 215 -5.09 -28.29 7.47
CA ILE A 215 -5.69 -28.96 8.64
C ILE A 215 -5.27 -30.42 8.80
N LYS A 216 -4.49 -30.98 7.86
CA LYS A 216 -3.99 -32.36 7.96
C LYS A 216 -2.96 -32.46 9.08
N GLU A 217 -2.92 -33.61 9.77
CA GLU A 217 -1.83 -33.93 10.71
C GLU A 217 -0.45 -33.84 10.05
N THR A 218 -0.40 -34.14 8.74
CA THR A 218 0.79 -34.00 7.88
C THR A 218 0.36 -33.34 6.57
N PRO A 219 0.52 -32.01 6.44
CA PRO A 219 0.22 -31.29 5.20
C PRO A 219 1.10 -31.78 4.05
N ASN A 220 0.52 -31.86 2.84
CA ASN A 220 1.29 -32.07 1.62
C ASN A 220 2.03 -30.78 1.24
N ASP A 221 3.01 -30.89 0.35
CA ASP A 221 3.63 -29.74 -0.28
C ASP A 221 2.58 -28.88 -1.00
N ILE A 222 2.70 -27.56 -0.92
CA ILE A 222 1.72 -26.62 -1.47
C ILE A 222 1.63 -26.72 -3.00
N TRP A 223 2.74 -27.06 -3.66
CA TRP A 223 2.80 -27.24 -5.11
C TRP A 223 2.11 -28.53 -5.55
N ASP A 224 2.18 -29.59 -4.76
CA ASP A 224 1.41 -30.82 -5.02
C ASP A 224 -0.10 -30.53 -4.95
N VAL A 225 -0.53 -29.77 -3.94
CA VAL A 225 -1.94 -29.35 -3.81
C VAL A 225 -2.36 -28.49 -4.99
N LEU A 226 -1.53 -27.55 -5.41
CA LEU A 226 -1.78 -26.71 -6.58
C LEU A 226 -1.94 -27.56 -7.85
N LEU A 227 -0.95 -28.42 -8.14
CA LEU A 227 -0.94 -29.24 -9.36
C LEU A 227 -2.18 -30.15 -9.46
N ASP A 228 -2.62 -30.70 -8.33
CA ASP A 228 -3.79 -31.58 -8.28
C ASP A 228 -5.12 -30.83 -8.42
N ASN A 229 -5.16 -29.52 -8.14
CA ASN A 229 -6.40 -28.72 -8.05
C ASN A 229 -6.42 -27.47 -8.94
N ILE A 230 -5.45 -27.30 -9.84
CA ILE A 230 -5.39 -26.10 -10.69
C ILE A 230 -6.51 -26.05 -11.72
N ASP A 231 -6.96 -27.21 -12.20
CA ASP A 231 -8.03 -27.31 -13.19
C ASP A 231 -9.34 -26.66 -12.71
N ASN A 232 -9.84 -25.68 -13.46
CA ASN A 232 -10.97 -24.78 -13.19
C ASN A 232 -10.81 -23.83 -11.99
N SER A 233 -9.61 -23.69 -11.42
CA SER A 233 -9.37 -22.87 -10.22
C SER A 233 -9.31 -21.35 -10.48
N SER A 234 -9.32 -20.58 -9.38
CA SER A 234 -8.94 -19.16 -9.33
C SER A 234 -7.57 -18.89 -9.98
N ILE A 235 -6.61 -19.80 -9.78
CA ILE A 235 -5.26 -19.69 -10.34
C ILE A 235 -5.26 -19.96 -11.85
N GLU A 236 -5.97 -20.98 -12.33
CA GLU A 236 -6.11 -21.21 -13.79
C GLU A 236 -6.79 -20.01 -14.46
N PHE A 237 -7.82 -19.44 -13.84
CA PHE A 237 -8.43 -18.19 -14.31
C PHE A 237 -7.40 -17.07 -14.41
N GLN A 238 -6.60 -16.86 -13.37
CA GLN A 238 -5.59 -15.80 -13.32
C GLN A 238 -4.52 -15.98 -14.43
N ILE A 239 -4.09 -17.22 -14.69
CA ILE A 239 -3.13 -17.56 -15.76
C ILE A 239 -3.71 -17.25 -17.14
N HIS A 240 -4.92 -17.74 -17.45
CA HIS A 240 -5.53 -17.53 -18.77
C HIS A 240 -5.88 -16.07 -19.06
N THR A 241 -6.09 -15.28 -18.01
CA THR A 241 -6.36 -13.84 -18.11
C THR A 241 -5.10 -12.98 -18.05
N GLU A 242 -3.94 -13.60 -17.85
CA GLU A 242 -2.64 -12.93 -17.68
C GLU A 242 -2.67 -11.88 -16.56
N LEU A 243 -3.51 -12.09 -15.54
CA LEU A 243 -3.67 -11.18 -14.41
C LEU A 243 -2.57 -11.42 -13.39
N LYS A 244 -1.83 -10.37 -13.03
CA LYS A 244 -0.82 -10.48 -11.98
C LYS A 244 -1.39 -10.49 -10.57
N HIS A 245 -2.47 -9.73 -10.34
CA HIS A 245 -3.07 -9.58 -9.01
C HIS A 245 -4.56 -9.82 -9.05
N MET A 246 -5.03 -10.58 -8.06
CA MET A 246 -6.43 -10.93 -7.93
C MET A 246 -6.84 -10.84 -6.46
N LEU A 247 -7.91 -10.08 -6.20
CA LEU A 247 -8.63 -10.09 -4.94
C LEU A 247 -9.89 -10.92 -5.12
N TYR A 248 -10.07 -11.96 -4.33
CA TYR A 248 -11.32 -12.71 -4.28
C TYR A 248 -11.90 -12.77 -2.87
N LEU A 249 -13.22 -12.88 -2.80
CA LEU A 249 -13.98 -12.82 -1.56
C LEU A 249 -14.98 -13.98 -1.50
N ASN A 250 -14.91 -14.78 -0.45
CA ASN A 250 -15.99 -15.69 -0.06
C ASN A 250 -16.72 -15.11 1.15
N VAL A 251 -17.99 -14.76 0.99
CA VAL A 251 -18.82 -14.15 2.03
C VAL A 251 -19.92 -15.15 2.41
N ILE A 252 -20.09 -15.39 3.70
CA ILE A 252 -21.07 -16.33 4.25
C ILE A 252 -21.87 -15.61 5.33
N LYS A 253 -23.18 -15.80 5.37
CA LYS A 253 -24.02 -15.26 6.44
C LYS A 253 -23.99 -16.19 7.66
N ILE A 254 -23.90 -15.62 8.85
CA ILE A 254 -23.90 -16.37 10.12
C ILE A 254 -25.17 -16.10 10.94
N GLU A 255 -25.74 -17.15 11.54
CA GLU A 255 -26.90 -17.08 12.44
C GLU A 255 -26.71 -17.95 13.69
N PRO A 256 -26.94 -17.45 14.92
CA PRO A 256 -27.30 -16.08 15.25
C PRO A 256 -26.16 -15.09 14.98
N THR A 257 -26.49 -13.79 14.95
CA THR A 257 -25.46 -12.75 14.81
C THR A 257 -24.49 -12.79 15.99
N PHE A 258 -23.20 -12.66 15.72
CA PHE A 258 -22.16 -12.61 16.74
C PHE A 258 -21.64 -11.18 16.89
N ASN A 259 -21.72 -10.61 18.10
CA ASN A 259 -21.31 -9.21 18.37
C ASN A 259 -21.91 -8.15 17.41
N GLY A 260 -23.12 -8.42 16.89
CA GLY A 260 -23.79 -7.54 15.90
C GLY A 260 -23.37 -7.76 14.45
N ASN A 261 -22.41 -8.67 14.21
CA ASN A 261 -21.97 -9.10 12.90
C ASN A 261 -22.80 -10.30 12.42
N ASN A 262 -23.12 -10.30 11.13
CA ASN A 262 -23.92 -11.32 10.47
C ASN A 262 -23.26 -11.86 9.19
N LEU A 263 -22.08 -11.38 8.84
CA LEU A 263 -21.26 -11.85 7.73
C LEU A 263 -19.92 -12.34 8.27
N LEU A 264 -19.51 -13.48 7.74
CA LEU A 264 -18.15 -13.96 7.75
C LEU A 264 -17.57 -13.75 6.35
N VAL A 265 -16.46 -13.04 6.25
CA VAL A 265 -15.75 -12.77 5.00
C VAL A 265 -14.37 -13.41 5.05
N ILE A 266 -14.05 -14.13 4.00
CA ILE A 266 -12.71 -14.64 3.69
C ILE A 266 -12.25 -13.85 2.47
N ALA A 267 -11.27 -12.98 2.67
CA ALA A 267 -10.67 -12.18 1.61
C ALA A 267 -9.28 -12.70 1.32
N THR A 268 -8.96 -12.90 0.04
CA THR A 268 -7.66 -13.40 -0.36
C THR A 268 -7.10 -12.54 -1.47
N ILE A 269 -5.86 -12.08 -1.27
CA ILE A 269 -5.05 -11.42 -2.29
C ILE A 269 -4.09 -12.46 -2.83
N GLN A 270 -4.20 -12.76 -4.11
CA GLN A 270 -3.27 -13.62 -4.83
C GLN A 270 -2.42 -12.80 -5.79
N HIS A 271 -1.12 -13.07 -5.73
CA HIS A 271 -0.17 -12.61 -6.71
C HIS A 271 0.46 -13.76 -7.46
N PHE A 272 0.50 -13.63 -8.77
CA PHE A 272 1.18 -14.59 -9.61
C PHE A 272 2.00 -13.90 -10.71
N GLU A 273 3.29 -14.24 -10.79
CA GLU A 273 4.18 -13.82 -11.87
C GLU A 273 4.83 -15.04 -12.53
N GLY A 274 4.84 -15.01 -13.86
CA GLY A 274 5.35 -16.10 -14.65
C GLY A 274 4.97 -16.00 -16.11
N LYS A 275 5.24 -17.07 -16.85
CA LYS A 275 5.09 -17.11 -18.31
C LYS A 275 4.37 -18.37 -18.75
N PHE A 276 3.36 -18.20 -19.61
CA PHE A 276 2.68 -19.30 -20.29
C PHE A 276 3.35 -19.62 -21.62
N GLU A 277 3.62 -20.90 -21.85
CA GLU A 277 4.21 -21.43 -23.09
C GLU A 277 3.39 -22.63 -23.59
N LYS A 278 3.15 -22.70 -24.90
CA LYS A 278 2.34 -23.78 -25.49
C LYS A 278 3.04 -25.13 -25.48
N THR A 279 4.38 -25.14 -25.56
CA THR A 279 5.17 -26.37 -25.62
C THR A 279 6.31 -26.32 -24.62
N ILE A 280 6.71 -27.50 -24.14
CA ILE A 280 7.87 -27.63 -23.24
C ILE A 280 9.19 -27.29 -23.95
N GLU A 281 9.23 -27.38 -25.28
CA GLU A 281 10.41 -27.03 -26.08
C GLU A 281 10.59 -25.52 -26.20
N ASP A 282 9.48 -24.78 -26.39
CA ASP A 282 9.47 -23.31 -26.33
C ASP A 282 9.88 -22.83 -24.93
N PHE A 283 9.38 -23.51 -23.91
CA PHE A 283 9.74 -23.27 -22.52
C PHE A 283 11.26 -23.38 -22.25
N VAL A 284 11.87 -24.53 -22.57
CA VAL A 284 13.31 -24.80 -22.37
C VAL A 284 14.21 -23.88 -23.19
N LYS A 285 13.71 -23.37 -24.33
CA LYS A 285 14.48 -22.51 -25.23
C LYS A 285 14.60 -21.06 -24.74
N TYR A 286 13.59 -20.54 -24.05
CA TYR A 286 13.51 -19.11 -23.69
C TYR A 286 13.68 -18.83 -22.19
N ASN A 287 13.55 -19.82 -21.33
CA ASN A 287 13.73 -19.68 -19.89
C ASN A 287 15.01 -20.43 -19.47
N LEU A 288 16.14 -19.71 -19.48
CA LEU A 288 17.37 -20.18 -18.87
C LEU A 288 17.16 -20.10 -17.35
N PHE A 289 17.07 -21.27 -16.69
CA PHE A 289 17.01 -21.39 -15.23
C PHE A 289 18.28 -20.78 -14.63
N GLU A 290 18.26 -19.49 -14.29
CA GLU A 290 19.38 -18.85 -13.60
C GLU A 290 19.25 -18.94 -12.08
N ASP A 291 18.06 -19.18 -11.50
CA ASP A 291 17.89 -19.31 -10.05
C ASP A 291 16.89 -20.42 -9.63
N TYR A 292 17.08 -20.92 -8.41
CA TYR A 292 16.69 -22.25 -7.92
C TYR A 292 15.20 -22.47 -7.54
N GLU A 293 14.24 -21.63 -7.93
CA GLU A 293 12.83 -21.75 -7.47
C GLU A 293 11.74 -21.59 -8.56
N ASP A 294 12.07 -21.82 -9.84
CA ASP A 294 11.04 -21.82 -10.90
C ASP A 294 10.22 -23.12 -10.89
N TYR A 295 8.90 -23.02 -10.63
CA TYR A 295 7.98 -24.17 -10.70
C TYR A 295 7.25 -24.23 -12.04
N ILE A 296 7.28 -25.41 -12.67
CA ILE A 296 6.55 -25.66 -13.92
C ILE A 296 5.21 -26.31 -13.60
N ILE A 297 4.14 -25.62 -13.96
CA ILE A 297 2.78 -26.09 -13.86
C ILE A 297 2.30 -26.53 -15.23
N LYS A 298 1.93 -27.81 -15.35
CA LYS A 298 1.38 -28.36 -16.60
C LYS A 298 -0.12 -28.13 -16.64
N MET A 299 -0.58 -27.42 -17.66
CA MET A 299 -2.00 -27.14 -17.93
C MET A 299 -2.52 -27.98 -19.10
N LYS A 300 -3.82 -27.94 -19.37
CA LYS A 300 -4.44 -28.70 -20.48
C LYS A 300 -3.96 -28.24 -21.85
N ASP A 301 -3.64 -26.97 -21.98
CA ASP A 301 -3.34 -26.28 -23.24
C ASP A 301 -1.90 -25.74 -23.33
N GLY A 302 -1.07 -26.00 -22.30
CA GLY A 302 0.32 -25.58 -22.28
C GLY A 302 1.01 -25.82 -20.94
N TYR A 303 2.07 -25.06 -20.71
CA TYR A 303 2.91 -25.09 -19.52
C TYR A 303 3.06 -23.67 -19.01
N PHE A 304 2.84 -23.46 -17.72
CA PHE A 304 3.11 -22.21 -17.06
C PHE A 304 4.34 -22.37 -16.17
N SER A 305 5.23 -21.38 -16.17
CA SER A 305 6.29 -21.30 -15.16
C SER A 305 6.08 -20.11 -14.30
N THR A 306 5.99 -20.36 -13.01
CA THR A 306 5.96 -19.30 -12.00
C THR A 306 7.37 -18.99 -11.58
N THR A 307 7.70 -17.70 -11.64
CA THR A 307 8.94 -17.15 -11.09
C THR A 307 8.70 -16.58 -9.70
N HIS A 308 7.44 -16.26 -9.38
CA HIS A 308 7.02 -15.77 -8.08
C HIS A 308 5.52 -16.02 -7.87
N TRP A 309 5.16 -16.48 -6.67
CA TRP A 309 3.79 -16.65 -6.23
C TRP A 309 3.69 -16.28 -4.75
N ASP A 310 2.66 -15.50 -4.42
CA ASP A 310 2.33 -15.16 -3.03
C ASP A 310 0.80 -15.11 -2.88
N SER A 311 0.30 -15.45 -1.69
CA SER A 311 -1.12 -15.46 -1.39
C SER A 311 -1.35 -15.10 0.07
N ASP A 312 -1.96 -13.95 0.31
CA ASP A 312 -2.35 -13.47 1.62
C ASP A 312 -3.85 -13.65 1.86
N GLN A 313 -4.22 -14.09 3.05
CA GLN A 313 -5.62 -14.34 3.44
C GLN A 313 -6.01 -13.55 4.70
N TYR A 314 -7.18 -12.93 4.66
CA TYR A 314 -7.74 -12.09 5.71
C TYR A 314 -9.14 -12.55 6.06
N PHE A 315 -9.45 -12.50 7.36
CA PHE A 315 -10.73 -12.92 7.91
C PHE A 315 -11.41 -11.74 8.57
N LEU A 316 -12.67 -11.50 8.21
CA LEU A 316 -13.43 -10.38 8.73
C LEU A 316 -14.82 -10.85 9.18
N LEU A 317 -15.18 -10.51 10.42
CA LEU A 317 -16.54 -10.57 10.92
C LEU A 317 -17.17 -9.20 10.77
N SER A 318 -18.25 -9.12 9.99
CA SER A 318 -18.84 -7.85 9.62
C SER A 318 -20.36 -7.91 9.50
N ASN A 319 -20.96 -6.81 9.07
CA ASN A 319 -22.31 -6.76 8.57
C ASN A 319 -22.38 -5.96 7.27
N ASN A 320 -23.49 -6.06 6.54
CA ASN A 320 -23.65 -5.42 5.24
C ASN A 320 -23.35 -3.91 5.22
N LYS A 321 -23.47 -3.21 6.37
CA LYS A 321 -23.24 -1.76 6.45
C LYS A 321 -21.78 -1.41 6.68
N THR A 322 -21.06 -2.19 7.49
CA THR A 322 -19.68 -1.89 7.86
C THR A 322 -18.66 -2.61 6.99
N PHE A 323 -19.09 -3.70 6.32
CA PHE A 323 -18.28 -4.54 5.47
C PHE A 323 -17.35 -3.78 4.50
N PRO A 324 -17.82 -2.79 3.71
CA PRO A 324 -16.94 -2.13 2.75
C PRO A 324 -15.79 -1.36 3.40
N ILE A 325 -16.06 -0.70 4.54
CA ILE A 325 -15.08 0.13 5.24
C ILE A 325 -14.08 -0.75 5.97
N GLU A 326 -14.56 -1.81 6.62
CA GLU A 326 -13.72 -2.79 7.30
C GLU A 326 -12.81 -3.53 6.31
N LEU A 327 -13.36 -3.99 5.17
CA LEU A 327 -12.56 -4.60 4.11
C LEU A 327 -11.47 -3.66 3.60
N ALA A 328 -11.79 -2.37 3.41
CA ALA A 328 -10.78 -1.41 3.00
C ALA A 328 -9.66 -1.23 4.04
N GLY A 329 -10.03 -1.23 5.33
CA GLY A 329 -9.07 -1.18 6.43
C GLY A 329 -8.11 -2.36 6.43
N GLU A 330 -8.62 -3.58 6.20
CA GLU A 330 -7.82 -4.80 6.15
C GLU A 330 -6.90 -4.86 4.93
N LEU A 331 -7.36 -4.40 3.76
CA LEU A 331 -6.60 -4.53 2.52
C LEU A 331 -5.63 -3.37 2.24
N HIS A 332 -5.86 -2.17 2.81
CA HIS A 332 -5.07 -0.98 2.47
C HIS A 332 -3.57 -1.17 2.69
N GLN A 333 -3.19 -1.59 3.91
CA GLN A 333 -1.78 -1.72 4.26
C GLN A 333 -1.09 -2.87 3.50
N PRO A 334 -1.69 -4.07 3.40
CA PRO A 334 -1.13 -5.14 2.59
C PRO A 334 -0.96 -4.79 1.12
N LEU A 335 -1.97 -4.20 0.47
CA LEU A 335 -1.86 -3.81 -0.94
C LEU A 335 -0.75 -2.80 -1.17
N LYS A 336 -0.60 -1.85 -0.24
CA LYS A 336 0.49 -0.87 -0.25
C LYS A 336 1.84 -1.56 -0.07
N GLU A 337 2.00 -2.41 0.94
CA GLU A 337 3.24 -3.16 1.18
C GLU A 337 3.60 -4.04 0.01
N TYR A 338 2.62 -4.71 -0.57
CA TYR A 338 2.78 -5.57 -1.71
C TYR A 338 3.33 -4.79 -2.93
N VAL A 339 2.82 -3.56 -3.13
CA VAL A 339 3.35 -2.59 -4.09
C VAL A 339 4.74 -2.08 -3.71
N ASP A 340 5.02 -1.86 -2.43
CA ASP A 340 6.30 -1.33 -1.92
C ASP A 340 7.40 -2.41 -1.85
N ARG A 341 7.05 -3.71 -1.81
CA ARG A 341 7.99 -4.83 -1.91
C ARG A 341 8.47 -5.03 -3.34
N ARG A 342 7.57 -4.87 -4.32
CA ARG A 342 7.89 -4.96 -5.76
C ARG A 342 8.33 -3.65 -6.40
N ASN A 343 8.15 -2.53 -5.72
CA ASN A 343 8.95 -1.35 -5.97
C ASN A 343 10.21 -1.60 -5.15
N PRO A 344 11.28 -2.22 -5.70
CA PRO A 344 12.49 -2.39 -4.91
C PRO A 344 12.79 -0.98 -4.42
N GLY A 345 12.82 -0.81 -3.11
CA GLY A 345 13.35 0.41 -2.55
C GLY A 345 14.79 0.43 -3.00
N THR A 346 15.04 0.96 -4.21
CA THR A 346 16.35 1.09 -4.84
C THR A 346 17.24 -0.11 -4.58
N ASP A 347 17.22 -1.13 -5.44
CA ASP A 347 18.24 -2.20 -5.35
C ASP A 347 19.63 -1.56 -5.43
N PHE A 348 20.22 -1.37 -4.26
CA PHE A 348 21.62 -1.06 -4.11
C PHE A 348 22.30 -2.42 -3.97
N ASP A 349 22.85 -2.90 -5.08
CA ASP A 349 23.77 -4.03 -5.02
C ASP A 349 25.05 -3.56 -4.34
N ILE A 350 25.18 -3.92 -3.06
CA ILE A 350 26.39 -3.68 -2.28
C ILE A 350 27.22 -4.95 -2.32
N ILE A 351 28.31 -4.92 -3.10
CA ILE A 351 29.24 -6.04 -3.21
C ILE A 351 30.50 -5.69 -2.42
N ILE A 352 30.91 -6.59 -1.51
CA ILE A 352 32.22 -6.51 -0.86
C ILE A 352 33.26 -6.86 -1.92
N THR A 353 34.07 -5.88 -2.31
CA THR A 353 35.11 -6.06 -3.33
C THR A 353 36.46 -6.43 -2.74
N SER A 354 36.72 -6.02 -1.51
CA SER A 354 37.90 -6.45 -0.76
C SER A 354 37.70 -6.28 0.75
N LEU A 355 38.36 -7.16 1.51
CA LEU A 355 38.56 -7.04 2.95
C LEU A 355 40.06 -6.79 3.14
N ASN A 356 40.44 -5.53 3.39
CA ASN A 356 41.83 -5.14 3.60
C ASN A 356 42.00 -4.73 5.06
N ASP A 357 42.68 -5.58 5.83
CA ASP A 357 42.97 -5.39 7.25
C ASP A 357 41.74 -4.90 8.02
N ASP A 358 41.61 -3.59 8.28
CA ASP A 358 40.54 -2.94 9.07
C ASP A 358 39.40 -2.29 8.27
N ASN A 359 39.44 -2.31 6.93
CA ASN A 359 38.44 -1.66 6.08
C ASN A 359 37.70 -2.68 5.20
N VAL A 360 36.37 -2.60 5.20
CA VAL A 360 35.52 -3.28 4.21
C VAL A 360 35.33 -2.32 3.04
N VAL A 361 35.84 -2.69 1.86
CA VAL A 361 35.62 -1.90 0.65
C VAL A 361 34.42 -2.44 -0.10
N PHE A 362 33.39 -1.61 -0.21
CA PHE A 362 32.20 -1.92 -1.01
C PHE A 362 32.33 -1.28 -2.38
N SER A 363 31.98 -2.01 -3.44
CA SER A 363 31.48 -1.37 -4.64
C SER A 363 29.97 -1.40 -4.59
N PHE A 364 29.34 -0.27 -4.82
CA PHE A 364 27.91 -0.21 -5.07
C PHE A 364 27.66 0.36 -6.46
N THR A 365 26.62 -0.15 -7.11
CA THR A 365 26.17 0.38 -8.39
C THR A 365 24.94 1.24 -8.14
N ASP A 366 25.13 2.55 -7.95
CA ASP A 366 24.02 3.50 -7.93
C ASP A 366 23.63 3.86 -9.37
N SER A 367 22.94 2.92 -10.02
CA SER A 367 22.53 3.02 -11.42
C SER A 367 21.65 4.25 -11.71
N LYS A 368 21.03 4.81 -10.67
CA LYS A 368 20.09 5.95 -10.73
C LYS A 368 20.64 7.26 -10.14
N LYS A 369 21.83 7.25 -9.52
CA LYS A 369 22.55 8.41 -8.95
C LYS A 369 21.80 9.15 -7.83
N TYR A 370 21.19 8.42 -6.89
CA TYR A 370 20.47 9.02 -5.77
C TYR A 370 21.36 9.44 -4.60
N LEU A 371 22.54 8.85 -4.43
CA LEU A 371 23.45 9.24 -3.36
C LEU A 371 24.13 10.57 -3.68
N LYS A 372 23.92 11.56 -2.82
CA LYS A 372 24.58 12.87 -2.90
C LYS A 372 25.90 12.82 -2.14
N VAL A 373 26.85 13.66 -2.54
CA VAL A 373 28.10 13.86 -1.78
C VAL A 373 27.74 14.28 -0.35
N GLY A 374 28.17 13.50 0.65
CA GLY A 374 27.88 13.74 2.06
C GLY A 374 26.79 12.87 2.69
N SER A 375 26.22 11.91 1.94
CA SER A 375 25.32 10.90 2.52
C SER A 375 26.07 9.93 3.43
N GLU A 376 25.62 9.76 4.68
CA GLU A 376 26.10 8.69 5.57
C GLU A 376 25.40 7.37 5.25
N LEU A 377 26.18 6.31 5.04
CA LEU A 377 25.68 4.96 4.80
C LEU A 377 25.91 4.11 6.06
N GLY A 378 24.83 3.70 6.71
CA GLY A 378 24.88 2.80 7.87
C GLY A 378 24.73 1.35 7.43
N ILE A 379 25.71 0.50 7.76
CA ILE A 379 25.64 -0.95 7.52
C ILE A 379 25.36 -1.64 8.85
N TYR A 380 24.23 -2.33 8.94
CA TYR A 380 23.81 -3.07 10.13
C TYR A 380 23.89 -4.57 9.85
N ARG A 381 24.70 -5.30 10.62
CA ARG A 381 24.71 -6.76 10.62
C ARG A 381 23.79 -7.27 11.73
N TYR A 382 22.66 -7.85 11.34
CA TYR A 382 21.72 -8.48 12.28
C TYR A 382 22.13 -9.94 12.55
N TYR A 383 22.21 -10.33 13.81
CA TYR A 383 22.46 -11.71 14.23
C TYR A 383 21.16 -12.28 14.78
N SER A 384 20.57 -13.27 14.09
CA SER A 384 19.38 -13.99 14.58
C SER A 384 19.78 -15.29 15.26
N THR A 385 19.05 -15.67 16.30
CA THR A 385 19.14 -16.99 16.95
C THR A 385 17.86 -17.80 16.81
N ASP A 386 16.88 -17.34 16.03
CA ASP A 386 15.53 -17.94 15.95
C ASP A 386 15.23 -18.60 14.59
N PHE A 387 14.46 -19.68 14.65
CA PHE A 387 14.43 -20.79 13.69
C PHE A 387 13.49 -20.59 12.50
N GLY A 388 14.02 -20.85 11.29
CA GLY A 388 13.29 -21.29 10.10
C GLY A 388 14.19 -22.25 9.31
N GLU A 389 13.64 -23.33 8.75
CA GLU A 389 14.42 -24.25 7.90
C GLU A 389 14.98 -23.47 6.69
N GLY A 390 16.32 -23.42 6.59
CA GLY A 390 17.03 -22.69 5.54
C GLY A 390 18.02 -21.63 6.04
N TRP A 391 17.88 -21.16 7.29
CA TRP A 391 18.74 -20.09 7.81
C TRP A 391 19.81 -20.63 8.78
N ASP A 392 21.03 -20.13 8.63
CA ASP A 392 22.24 -20.64 9.27
C ASP A 392 22.15 -20.59 10.80
N LYS A 393 22.20 -21.76 11.45
CA LYS A 393 21.91 -21.99 12.89
C LYS A 393 22.94 -21.39 13.86
N ASP A 394 23.86 -20.56 13.35
CA ASP A 394 25.11 -20.21 14.02
C ASP A 394 25.26 -18.71 14.31
N GLY A 395 24.16 -17.95 14.30
CA GLY A 395 24.21 -16.48 14.49
C GLY A 395 24.91 -16.03 15.78
N LEU A 396 24.82 -16.83 16.86
CA LEU A 396 25.54 -16.56 18.11
C LEU A 396 27.05 -16.74 17.97
N ASN A 397 27.52 -17.83 17.36
CA ASN A 397 28.96 -18.07 17.22
C ASN A 397 29.58 -17.13 16.17
N LYS A 398 28.84 -16.75 15.13
CA LYS A 398 29.26 -15.70 14.20
C LYS A 398 29.44 -14.35 14.90
N ARG A 399 28.51 -13.98 15.78
CA ARG A 399 28.64 -12.77 16.60
C ARG A 399 29.86 -12.85 17.53
N ILE A 400 30.09 -14.00 18.15
CA ILE A 400 31.25 -14.22 19.04
C ILE A 400 32.56 -14.10 18.25
N ASN A 401 32.68 -14.76 17.10
CA ASN A 401 33.85 -14.66 16.24
C ASN A 401 34.11 -13.22 15.77
N ASP A 402 33.07 -12.50 15.35
CA ASP A 402 33.20 -11.10 14.96
C ASP A 402 33.70 -10.24 16.15
N LEU A 403 33.13 -10.44 17.35
CA LEU A 403 33.58 -9.75 18.56
C LEU A 403 35.02 -10.09 18.95
N GLU A 404 35.48 -11.33 18.75
CA GLU A 404 36.87 -11.73 18.99
C GLU A 404 37.83 -11.07 18.00
N ILE A 405 37.46 -11.01 16.72
CA ILE A 405 38.23 -10.29 15.68
C ILE A 405 38.31 -8.79 16.01
N PHE A 406 37.19 -8.18 16.39
CA PHE A 406 37.17 -6.77 16.80
C PHE A 406 38.04 -6.52 18.04
N LYS A 407 37.97 -7.41 19.03
CA LYS A 407 38.78 -7.32 20.23
C LYS A 407 40.27 -7.44 19.91
N GLN A 408 40.66 -8.41 19.08
CA GLN A 408 42.05 -8.59 18.68
C GLN A 408 42.60 -7.34 17.98
N LYS A 409 41.80 -6.72 17.11
CA LYS A 409 42.17 -5.46 16.44
C LYS A 409 42.24 -4.27 17.39
N ILE A 410 41.35 -4.17 18.37
CA ILE A 410 41.43 -3.14 19.43
C ILE A 410 42.67 -3.36 20.30
N ASP A 411 43.01 -4.60 20.62
CA ASP A 411 44.16 -4.94 21.46
C ASP A 411 45.49 -4.74 20.69
N GLU A 412 45.51 -4.92 19.37
CA GLU A 412 46.65 -4.66 18.48
C GLU A 412 46.74 -3.17 18.07
N GLY A 413 45.63 -2.45 18.10
CA GLY A 413 45.48 -1.04 17.71
C GLY A 413 46.53 -0.10 18.31
N PRO A 414 46.85 -0.15 19.61
CA PRO A 414 47.91 0.68 20.20
C PRO A 414 49.29 0.49 19.58
N ASN A 415 49.55 -0.61 18.87
CA ASN A 415 50.84 -0.91 18.25
C ASN A 415 50.82 -0.74 16.73
N SER A 416 49.70 -0.34 16.12
CA SER A 416 49.63 -0.09 14.68
C SER A 416 50.29 1.23 14.29
N ASP A 417 50.83 1.28 13.07
CA ASP A 417 51.48 2.48 12.53
C ASP A 417 50.49 3.65 12.39
N ASP A 418 49.21 3.36 12.13
CA ASP A 418 48.14 4.36 12.05
C ASP A 418 47.75 4.93 13.42
N TYR A 419 47.74 4.13 14.49
CA TYR A 419 47.49 4.65 15.84
C TYR A 419 48.60 5.63 16.28
N ASN A 420 49.86 5.33 15.97
CA ASN A 420 50.97 6.25 16.25
C ASN A 420 50.93 7.52 15.37
N LYS A 421 50.22 7.48 14.24
CA LYS A 421 50.07 8.61 13.32
C LYS A 421 49.02 9.61 13.78
N PHE A 422 47.97 9.14 14.46
CA PHE A 422 46.86 9.99 14.91
C PHE A 422 46.79 10.18 16.44
N TYR A 423 47.52 9.40 17.23
CA TYR A 423 47.55 9.51 18.68
C TYR A 423 48.97 9.72 19.20
N ASP A 424 49.22 10.89 19.80
CA ASP A 424 50.50 11.18 20.44
C ASP A 424 50.52 10.56 21.85
N LYS A 425 51.14 9.39 21.97
CA LYS A 425 51.31 8.67 23.23
C LYS A 425 52.08 9.46 24.31
N THR A 426 52.89 10.43 23.91
CA THR A 426 53.71 11.21 24.84
C THR A 426 52.86 12.23 25.60
N ASN A 427 51.90 12.83 24.90
CA ASN A 427 51.00 13.85 25.43
C ASN A 427 49.59 13.32 25.73
N ASN A 428 49.30 12.07 25.34
CA ASN A 428 48.03 11.37 25.53
C ASN A 428 46.84 12.06 24.82
N GLU A 429 47.10 12.63 23.64
CA GLU A 429 46.15 13.44 22.86
C GLU A 429 46.05 12.93 21.40
N TRP A 430 44.84 13.03 20.83
CA TRP A 430 44.58 12.73 19.42
C TRP A 430 44.87 13.95 18.54
N SER A 431 45.52 13.76 17.40
CA SER A 431 45.73 14.81 16.41
C SER A 431 44.39 15.23 15.79
N ASN A 432 44.10 16.53 15.74
CA ASN A 432 42.95 17.04 15.01
C ASN A 432 43.14 16.79 13.51
N ILE A 433 42.26 15.99 12.92
CA ILE A 433 42.22 15.73 11.48
C ILE A 433 41.37 16.84 10.84
N GLU A 434 41.91 17.56 9.84
CA GLU A 434 41.14 18.46 8.96
C GLU A 434 40.30 17.69 7.94
#